data_AF-A0A196NBG3-F1
#
_entry.id   AF-A0A196NBG3-F1
#
_cell.length_a   1.000
_cell.length_b   1.000
_cell.length_c   1.000
_cell.angle_alpha   90.00
_cell.angle_beta   90.00
_cell.angle_gamma   90.00
#
_symmetry.space_group_name_H-M   'P 1'
#
loop_
_entity.id
_entity.type
_entity.pdbx_description
1 polymer ?
#
loop_
_entity_poly.entity_id
_entity_poly.type
_entity_poly.pdbx_seq_one_letter_code
_entity_poly.pdbx_strand_id
1 'polypeptide(L)'
;MRLLVIAALAVAGCQAASDDSQKNAVEQAPKRPWRKLPDGSWGWLEASPSEKFANEQAERCWPSKGRWDCLSASTLVQVGDIEPPTVFASRYIKARYTDPAIGIGDDAVRGGYSCQFINGKMIRESIFQNGEGGASHSLQTNDVLVGQQSGGAVWSPDFVVRYMRENKIEPTLRYVDCLHVTTMVVENSLATINTTSLAYGMMTGRDDAMLYDMDGRKEEP
;
A
#
# COMPACT_ATOMS: atom_id res chain seq x y z
N MET A 1 6.42 5.15 76.84
CA MET A 1 5.72 4.03 77.50
C MET A 1 4.71 3.49 76.50
N ARG A 2 4.70 2.16 76.30
CA ARG A 2 3.97 1.40 75.28
C ARG A 2 2.48 1.72 75.23
N LEU A 3 1.89 1.73 74.03
CA LEU A 3 0.85 0.75 73.66
C LEU A 3 0.55 0.79 72.16
N LEU A 4 0.78 -0.36 71.52
CA LEU A 4 0.25 -0.73 70.23
C LEU A 4 -1.28 -0.75 70.28
N VAL A 5 -1.93 -0.19 69.26
CA VAL A 5 -3.28 -0.60 68.86
C VAL A 5 -3.21 -0.94 67.37
N ILE A 6 -3.25 -2.23 67.09
CA ILE A 6 -3.37 -2.81 65.75
C ILE A 6 -4.85 -2.72 65.40
N ALA A 7 -5.21 -1.85 64.46
CA ALA A 7 -6.53 -1.86 63.83
C ALA A 7 -6.41 -2.58 62.49
N ALA A 8 -6.91 -3.81 62.46
CA ALA A 8 -7.10 -4.58 61.24
C ALA A 8 -8.27 -3.96 60.45
N LEU A 9 -7.96 -3.30 59.33
CA LEU A 9 -8.93 -2.97 58.30
C LEU A 9 -8.73 -3.93 57.13
N ALA A 10 -9.67 -4.87 57.04
CA ALA A 10 -9.86 -5.73 55.90
C ALA A 10 -10.25 -4.87 54.69
N VAL A 11 -9.29 -4.62 53.80
CA VAL A 11 -9.61 -4.15 52.45
C VAL A 11 -9.78 -5.40 51.60
N ALA A 12 -11.04 -5.75 51.33
CA ALA A 12 -11.40 -6.65 50.25
C ALA A 12 -11.03 -5.96 48.92
N GLY A 13 -9.79 -6.14 48.50
CA GLY A 13 -9.32 -5.81 47.16
C GLY A 13 -9.36 -7.07 46.31
N CYS A 14 -10.16 -7.04 45.24
CA CYS A 14 -10.13 -8.04 44.18
C CYS A 14 -8.69 -8.20 43.66
N GLN A 15 -8.00 -9.25 44.09
CA GLN A 15 -6.84 -9.76 43.37
C GLN A 15 -7.33 -10.87 42.46
N ALA A 16 -7.44 -10.50 41.18
CA ALA A 16 -7.54 -11.41 40.06
C ALA A 16 -6.46 -12.49 40.24
N ALA A 17 -6.92 -13.74 40.27
CA ALA A 17 -6.03 -14.88 40.22
C ALA A 17 -5.21 -14.82 38.93
N SER A 18 -3.90 -14.73 39.13
CA SER A 18 -2.80 -15.26 38.33
C SER A 18 -3.24 -16.13 37.14
N ASP A 19 -2.92 -15.72 35.92
CA ASP A 19 -1.68 -16.10 35.23
C ASP A 19 -1.48 -17.61 35.13
N ASP A 20 -2.13 -18.21 34.12
CA ASP A 20 -1.64 -19.48 33.53
C ASP A 20 -2.07 -19.66 32.05
N SER A 21 -2.24 -18.55 31.32
CA SER A 21 -2.56 -18.55 29.89
C SER A 21 -1.38 -18.11 29.01
N GLN A 22 -0.14 -18.20 29.50
CA GLN A 22 1.06 -18.13 28.68
C GLN A 22 1.53 -19.53 28.30
N LYS A 23 0.96 -20.08 27.23
CA LYS A 23 1.67 -20.98 26.32
C LYS A 23 0.84 -21.18 25.05
N ASN A 24 1.46 -20.78 23.94
CA ASN A 24 0.99 -20.84 22.55
C ASN A 24 0.45 -19.51 21.99
N ALA A 25 1.24 -18.45 22.12
CA ALA A 25 1.36 -17.49 21.02
C ALA A 25 2.06 -18.23 19.87
N VAL A 26 1.25 -18.88 19.05
CA VAL A 26 1.62 -19.54 17.80
C VAL A 26 2.36 -18.53 16.91
N GLU A 27 3.59 -18.89 16.54
CA GLU A 27 4.37 -18.41 15.39
C GLU A 27 3.90 -17.11 14.72
N GLN A 28 4.64 -16.01 14.96
CA GLN A 28 4.57 -14.84 14.09
C GLN A 28 4.84 -15.27 12.64
N ALA A 29 3.84 -15.08 11.78
CA ALA A 29 3.97 -15.24 10.34
C ALA A 29 5.24 -14.51 9.80
N PRO A 30 5.88 -15.04 8.75
CA PRO A 30 7.22 -14.64 8.35
C PRO A 30 7.29 -13.15 7.96
N LYS A 31 8.35 -12.50 8.43
CA LYS A 31 8.84 -11.24 7.85
C LYS A 31 8.98 -11.44 6.34
N ARG A 32 8.23 -10.66 5.53
CA ARG A 32 8.16 -10.78 4.06
C ARG A 32 9.55 -10.99 3.42
N PRO A 33 9.69 -11.86 2.40
CA PRO A 33 10.98 -12.23 1.81
C PRO A 33 11.51 -11.16 0.84
N TRP A 34 11.92 -10.02 1.38
CA TRP A 34 12.47 -8.92 0.59
C TRP A 34 13.75 -9.32 -0.15
N ARG A 35 13.80 -9.06 -1.46
CA ARG A 35 14.98 -9.22 -2.30
C ARG A 35 15.42 -7.88 -2.89
N LYS A 36 16.72 -7.65 -2.93
CA LYS A 36 17.30 -6.51 -3.65
C LYS A 36 17.35 -6.80 -5.15
N LEU A 37 16.96 -5.82 -5.97
CA LEU A 37 16.97 -5.90 -7.42
C LEU A 37 18.17 -5.14 -8.03
N PRO A 38 18.53 -5.41 -9.30
CA PRO A 38 19.69 -4.78 -9.94
C PRO A 38 19.65 -3.25 -10.02
N ASP A 39 18.46 -2.65 -10.06
CA ASP A 39 18.25 -1.19 -10.07
C ASP A 39 18.34 -0.57 -8.66
N GLY A 40 18.74 -1.35 -7.65
CA GLY A 40 18.87 -0.90 -6.26
C GLY A 40 17.56 -0.87 -5.47
N SER A 41 16.43 -1.13 -6.11
CA SER A 41 15.14 -1.29 -5.44
C SER A 41 15.07 -2.59 -4.64
N TRP A 42 14.08 -2.69 -3.74
CA TRP A 42 13.78 -3.88 -2.97
C TRP A 42 12.35 -4.31 -3.26
N GLY A 43 12.10 -5.61 -3.38
CA GLY A 43 10.73 -6.10 -3.58
C GLY A 43 10.46 -7.45 -2.96
N TRP A 44 9.20 -7.81 -2.77
CA TRP A 44 8.74 -9.12 -2.31
C TRP A 44 7.43 -9.49 -3.00
N LEU A 45 7.20 -10.79 -3.16
CA LEU A 45 5.98 -11.38 -3.71
C LEU A 45 5.53 -12.49 -2.76
N GLU A 46 4.25 -12.55 -2.48
CA GLU A 46 3.63 -13.63 -1.71
C GLU A 46 2.32 -14.03 -2.40
N ALA A 47 2.08 -15.33 -2.47
CA ALA A 47 0.79 -15.88 -2.84
C ALA A 47 0.13 -16.42 -1.56
N SER A 48 -1.07 -15.95 -1.26
CA SER A 48 -1.89 -16.41 -0.15
C SER A 48 -3.19 -16.99 -0.71
N PRO A 49 -3.18 -18.26 -1.14
CA PRO A 49 -4.40 -18.93 -1.55
C PRO A 49 -5.30 -19.19 -0.33
N SER A 50 -6.59 -18.94 -0.50
CA SER A 50 -7.65 -19.36 0.42
C SER A 50 -8.64 -20.24 -0.33
N GLU A 51 -9.55 -20.93 0.38
CA GLU A 51 -10.57 -21.78 -0.26
C GLU A 51 -11.46 -21.04 -1.26
N LYS A 52 -11.62 -19.72 -1.10
CA LYS A 52 -12.52 -18.88 -1.91
C LYS A 52 -11.79 -17.95 -2.87
N PHE A 53 -10.58 -17.53 -2.52
CA PHE A 53 -9.82 -16.56 -3.30
C PHE A 53 -8.36 -16.95 -3.41
N ALA A 54 -7.80 -16.85 -4.62
CA ALA A 54 -6.36 -16.83 -4.82
C ALA A 54 -5.90 -15.36 -4.82
N ASN A 55 -5.20 -14.96 -3.76
CA ASN A 55 -4.65 -13.62 -3.64
C ASN A 55 -3.14 -13.67 -3.81
N GLU A 56 -2.60 -12.91 -4.75
CA GLU A 56 -1.19 -12.57 -4.76
C GLU A 56 -1.01 -11.14 -4.26
N GLN A 57 0.09 -10.89 -3.57
CA GLN A 57 0.50 -9.56 -3.17
C GLN A 57 1.96 -9.36 -3.51
N ALA A 58 2.27 -8.20 -4.07
CA ALA A 58 3.64 -7.80 -4.32
C ALA A 58 3.84 -6.36 -3.87
N GLU A 59 5.05 -6.07 -3.44
CA GLU A 59 5.48 -4.70 -3.23
C GLU A 59 6.90 -4.52 -3.70
N ARG A 60 7.18 -3.36 -4.27
CA ARG A 60 8.53 -2.92 -4.58
C ARG A 60 8.73 -1.49 -4.17
N CYS A 61 9.89 -1.22 -3.58
CA CYS A 61 10.29 0.07 -3.04
C CYS A 61 11.61 0.54 -3.64
N TRP A 62 11.62 1.78 -4.11
CA TRP A 62 12.79 2.49 -4.62
C TRP A 62 13.32 3.48 -3.58
N PRO A 63 14.64 3.61 -3.41
CA PRO A 63 15.22 4.66 -2.58
C PRO A 63 14.81 6.05 -3.09
N SER A 64 14.37 6.94 -2.19
CA SER A 64 13.92 8.30 -2.54
C SER A 64 14.18 9.29 -1.39
N LYS A 65 15.25 10.09 -1.52
CA LYS A 65 15.63 11.17 -0.57
C LYS A 65 15.53 10.78 0.91
N GLY A 66 16.23 9.70 1.29
CA GLY A 66 16.26 9.20 2.68
C GLY A 66 14.99 8.44 3.11
N ARG A 67 14.04 8.24 2.20
CA ARG A 67 12.82 7.44 2.37
C ARG A 67 12.73 6.41 1.24
N TRP A 68 11.60 5.70 1.18
CA TRP A 68 11.33 4.69 0.18
C TRP A 68 10.01 4.98 -0.52
N ASP A 69 10.03 5.06 -1.84
CA ASP A 69 8.83 5.20 -2.67
C ASP A 69 8.40 3.83 -3.16
N CYS A 70 7.22 3.39 -2.75
CA CYS A 70 6.80 2.01 -2.86
C CYS A 70 5.54 1.89 -3.70
N LEU A 71 5.53 0.90 -4.58
CA LEU A 71 4.36 0.39 -5.28
C LEU A 71 3.94 -0.91 -4.62
N SER A 72 2.70 -0.98 -4.14
CA SER A 72 2.03 -2.21 -3.72
C SER A 72 1.00 -2.57 -4.76
N ALA A 73 0.88 -3.86 -5.06
CA ALA A 73 -0.30 -4.35 -5.76
C ALA A 73 -0.74 -5.70 -5.23
N SER A 74 -2.01 -6.00 -5.42
CA SER A 74 -2.59 -7.29 -5.10
C SER A 74 -3.55 -7.73 -6.19
N THR A 75 -3.70 -9.04 -6.34
CA THR A 75 -4.74 -9.66 -7.15
C THR A 75 -5.82 -10.24 -6.25
N LEU A 76 -7.06 -10.18 -6.71
CA LEU A 76 -8.18 -10.90 -6.14
C LEU A 76 -8.82 -11.72 -7.27
N VAL A 77 -8.66 -13.05 -7.18
CA VAL A 77 -9.29 -14.02 -8.09
C VAL A 77 -10.20 -14.90 -7.25
N GLN A 78 -11.47 -15.03 -7.63
CA GLN A 78 -12.33 -16.03 -7.03
C GLN A 78 -11.98 -17.42 -7.58
N VAL A 79 -11.85 -18.41 -6.69
CA VAL A 79 -11.50 -19.78 -7.09
C VAL A 79 -12.61 -20.33 -8.01
N GLY A 80 -12.23 -20.72 -9.24
CA GLY A 80 -13.15 -21.23 -10.26
C GLY A 80 -13.59 -20.20 -11.30
N ASP A 81 -13.23 -18.92 -11.13
CA ASP A 81 -13.47 -17.92 -12.16
C ASP A 81 -12.48 -18.06 -13.32
N ILE A 82 -13.02 -17.87 -14.52
CA ILE A 82 -12.27 -17.82 -15.79
C ILE A 82 -11.95 -16.37 -16.20
N GLU A 83 -12.51 -15.39 -15.48
CA GLU A 83 -12.19 -13.99 -15.72
C GLU A 83 -10.80 -13.63 -15.17
N PRO A 84 -10.10 -12.65 -15.78
CA PRO A 84 -8.85 -12.15 -15.24
C PRO A 84 -9.02 -11.63 -13.79
N PRO A 85 -7.96 -11.64 -12.97
CA PRO A 85 -7.99 -11.05 -11.63
C PRO A 85 -8.47 -9.59 -11.64
N THR A 86 -9.13 -9.20 -10.55
CA THR A 86 -9.11 -7.78 -10.16
C THR A 86 -7.74 -7.45 -9.58
N VAL A 87 -7.08 -6.41 -10.10
CA VAL A 87 -5.79 -5.91 -9.61
C VAL A 87 -6.02 -4.62 -8.85
N PHE A 88 -5.48 -4.53 -7.64
CA PHE A 88 -5.43 -3.28 -6.87
C PHE A 88 -4.00 -2.79 -6.88
N ALA A 89 -3.78 -1.50 -7.12
CA ALA A 89 -2.46 -0.88 -7.06
C ALA A 89 -2.48 0.40 -6.22
N SER A 90 -1.44 0.61 -5.44
CA SER A 90 -1.29 1.78 -4.59
C SER A 90 0.18 2.16 -4.46
N ARG A 91 0.45 3.47 -4.47
CA ARG A 91 1.79 4.02 -4.28
C ARG A 91 1.84 4.86 -3.01
N TYR A 92 2.91 4.74 -2.24
CA TYR A 92 3.08 5.46 -0.97
C TYR A 92 4.56 5.62 -0.60
N ILE A 93 4.84 6.46 0.40
CA ILE A 93 6.20 6.64 0.94
C ILE A 93 6.33 5.98 2.31
N LYS A 94 7.42 5.22 2.51
CA LYS A 94 7.79 4.61 3.79
C LYS A 94 9.11 5.18 4.33
N ALA A 95 9.28 5.12 5.65
CA ALA A 95 10.55 5.43 6.29
C ALA A 95 11.59 4.32 6.01
N ARG A 96 11.16 3.05 6.08
CA ARG A 96 11.95 1.87 5.70
C ARG A 96 11.14 1.01 4.74
N TYR A 97 11.77 0.43 3.71
CA TYR A 97 11.08 -0.46 2.78
C TYR A 97 10.39 -1.64 3.49
N THR A 98 10.92 -2.09 4.63
CA THR A 98 10.33 -3.18 5.42
C THR A 98 9.14 -2.79 6.30
N ASP A 99 8.81 -1.49 6.40
CA ASP A 99 7.62 -1.07 7.16
C ASP A 99 6.35 -1.64 6.50
N PRO A 100 5.23 -1.83 7.23
CA PRO A 100 4.01 -2.41 6.67
C PRO A 100 3.48 -1.63 5.46
N ALA A 101 2.97 -2.33 4.44
CA ALA A 101 2.27 -1.72 3.32
C ALA A 101 1.11 -0.85 3.81
N ILE A 102 0.86 0.24 3.09
CA ILE A 102 -0.21 1.19 3.41
C ILE A 102 -1.31 1.05 2.35
N GLY A 103 -2.48 0.61 2.75
CA GLY A 103 -3.65 0.38 1.91
C GLY A 103 -4.83 1.26 2.30
N ILE A 104 -5.81 1.38 1.40
CA ILE A 104 -7.07 2.07 1.70
C ILE A 104 -7.75 1.38 2.88
N GLY A 105 -8.19 2.16 3.86
CA GLY A 105 -8.82 1.67 5.09
C GLY A 105 -7.86 1.52 6.28
N ASP A 106 -6.55 1.66 6.08
CA ASP A 106 -5.61 1.76 7.19
C ASP A 106 -5.78 3.11 7.92
N ASP A 107 -5.70 3.10 9.25
CA ASP A 107 -5.79 4.31 10.09
C ASP A 107 -4.74 5.39 9.72
N ALA A 108 -3.61 4.97 9.16
CA ALA A 108 -2.55 5.86 8.70
C ALA A 108 -2.87 6.57 7.37
N VAL A 109 -3.88 6.10 6.62
CA VAL A 109 -4.31 6.72 5.38
C VAL A 109 -5.26 7.86 5.69
N ARG A 110 -4.87 9.07 5.29
CA ARG A 110 -5.71 10.28 5.39
C ARG A 110 -6.49 10.56 4.12
N GLY A 111 -5.99 10.07 2.99
CA GLY A 111 -6.53 10.27 1.66
C GLY A 111 -5.48 9.98 0.62
N GLY A 112 -5.88 10.07 -0.65
CA GLY A 112 -4.97 9.88 -1.75
C GLY A 112 -5.64 9.36 -3.00
N TYR A 113 -4.83 8.68 -3.81
CA TYR A 113 -5.23 8.09 -5.08
C TYR A 113 -5.23 6.56 -4.96
N SER A 114 -6.24 5.94 -5.56
CA SER A 114 -6.34 4.48 -5.68
C SER A 114 -6.61 4.07 -7.11
N CYS A 115 -6.06 2.91 -7.47
CA CYS A 115 -6.14 2.33 -8.79
C CYS A 115 -6.62 0.88 -8.69
N GLN A 116 -7.62 0.55 -9.49
CA GLN A 116 -8.15 -0.80 -9.61
C GLN A 116 -8.31 -1.17 -11.08
N PHE A 117 -8.00 -2.40 -11.44
CA PHE A 117 -8.31 -2.97 -12.74
C PHE A 117 -9.20 -4.17 -12.55
N ILE A 118 -10.45 -4.06 -12.97
CA ILE A 118 -11.53 -4.98 -12.68
C ILE A 118 -11.68 -5.93 -13.87
N ASN A 119 -11.40 -7.20 -13.60
CA ASN A 119 -11.67 -8.35 -14.46
C ASN A 119 -11.20 -8.21 -15.92
N GLY A 120 -10.04 -7.59 -16.17
CA GLY A 120 -9.54 -7.48 -17.55
C GLY A 120 -10.12 -6.33 -18.37
N LYS A 121 -11.11 -5.60 -17.85
CA LYS A 121 -12.04 -4.82 -18.71
C LYS A 121 -12.14 -3.35 -18.32
N MET A 122 -11.99 -3.03 -17.05
CA MET A 122 -12.26 -1.67 -16.55
C MET A 122 -11.14 -1.22 -15.63
N ILE A 123 -10.64 -0.02 -15.83
CA ILE A 123 -9.83 0.70 -14.85
C ILE A 123 -10.77 1.58 -14.03
N ARG A 124 -10.67 1.51 -12.70
CA ARG A 124 -11.30 2.45 -11.79
C ARG A 124 -10.21 3.20 -11.04
N GLU A 125 -10.20 4.51 -11.24
CA GLU A 125 -9.38 5.44 -10.49
C GLU A 125 -10.27 6.15 -9.47
N SER A 126 -9.75 6.39 -8.27
CA SER A 126 -10.47 7.20 -7.28
C SER A 126 -9.52 8.09 -6.51
N ILE A 127 -9.93 9.36 -6.33
CA ILE A 127 -9.37 10.27 -5.35
C ILE A 127 -10.30 10.26 -4.15
N PHE A 128 -9.75 9.98 -2.98
CA PHE A 128 -10.53 9.80 -1.77
C PHE A 128 -9.90 10.52 -0.58
N GLN A 129 -10.72 10.72 0.44
CA GLN A 129 -10.30 11.22 1.74
C GLN A 129 -10.91 10.33 2.82
N ASN A 130 -10.08 9.92 3.78
CA ASN A 130 -10.56 9.18 4.94
C ASN A 130 -11.10 10.17 5.97
N GLY A 131 -12.33 9.94 6.43
CA GLY A 131 -12.95 10.69 7.52
C GLY A 131 -12.47 10.23 8.90
N GLU A 132 -12.86 10.98 9.95
CA GLU A 132 -12.69 10.53 11.33
C GLU A 132 -13.36 9.16 11.52
N GLY A 133 -12.59 8.17 12.00
CA GLY A 133 -13.06 6.78 12.15
C GLY A 133 -12.75 5.84 10.99
N GLY A 134 -11.87 6.22 10.05
CA GLY A 134 -11.31 5.31 9.04
C GLY A 134 -12.20 5.03 7.82
N ALA A 135 -13.40 5.62 7.76
CA ALA A 135 -14.27 5.50 6.61
C ALA A 135 -13.73 6.31 5.43
N SER A 136 -13.33 5.62 4.35
CA SER A 136 -12.92 6.24 3.10
C SER A 136 -14.12 6.80 2.33
N HIS A 137 -14.09 8.09 2.00
CA HIS A 137 -15.06 8.73 1.13
C HIS A 137 -14.41 9.07 -0.22
N SER A 138 -14.93 8.47 -1.31
CA SER A 138 -14.49 8.85 -2.66
C SER A 138 -14.99 10.24 -2.97
N LEU A 139 -14.07 11.15 -3.28
CA LEU A 139 -14.37 12.52 -3.69
C LEU A 139 -14.60 12.61 -5.19
N GLN A 140 -13.86 11.79 -5.94
CA GLN A 140 -13.99 11.67 -7.38
C GLN A 140 -13.61 10.25 -7.81
N THR A 141 -14.36 9.71 -8.76
CA THR A 141 -14.09 8.42 -9.39
C THR A 141 -14.04 8.58 -10.91
N ASN A 142 -13.19 7.82 -11.59
CA ASN A 142 -13.13 7.72 -13.04
C ASN A 142 -13.08 6.24 -13.43
N ASP A 143 -14.08 5.82 -14.19
CA ASP A 143 -14.20 4.45 -14.70
C ASP A 143 -13.88 4.47 -16.20
N VAL A 144 -12.87 3.71 -16.61
CA VAL A 144 -12.36 3.65 -17.98
C VAL A 144 -12.49 2.24 -18.51
N LEU A 145 -13.20 2.05 -19.63
CA LEU A 145 -13.31 0.77 -20.31
C LEU A 145 -12.09 0.57 -21.21
N VAL A 146 -11.28 -0.45 -20.91
CA VAL A 146 -10.04 -0.73 -21.63
C VAL A 146 -10.34 -1.36 -22.99
N GLY A 147 -9.63 -0.91 -24.02
CA GLY A 147 -9.80 -1.41 -25.39
C GLY A 147 -11.02 -0.87 -26.14
N GLN A 148 -11.78 0.06 -25.55
CA GLN A 148 -12.92 0.70 -26.21
C GLN A 148 -12.62 2.16 -26.59
N GLN A 149 -12.89 2.53 -27.85
CA GLN A 149 -12.62 3.89 -28.36
C GLN A 149 -13.38 4.99 -27.60
N SER A 150 -14.54 4.68 -27.03
CA SER A 150 -15.35 5.59 -26.21
C SER A 150 -15.25 5.30 -24.70
N GLY A 151 -14.28 4.49 -24.29
CA GLY A 151 -14.16 3.99 -22.93
C GLY A 151 -13.68 5.02 -21.90
N GLY A 152 -13.35 6.25 -22.30
CA GLY A 152 -12.73 7.26 -21.45
C GLY A 152 -11.21 7.19 -21.46
N ALA A 153 -10.56 8.02 -20.65
CA ALA A 153 -9.11 8.07 -20.49
C ALA A 153 -8.74 8.10 -19.01
N VAL A 154 -7.62 7.49 -18.66
CA VAL A 154 -7.08 7.56 -17.30
C VAL A 154 -6.63 8.99 -16.96
N TRP A 155 -6.67 9.35 -15.68
CA TRP A 155 -6.23 10.67 -15.25
C TRP A 155 -4.73 10.83 -15.39
N SER A 156 -4.34 12.04 -15.84
CA SER A 156 -2.94 12.43 -15.85
C SER A 156 -2.43 12.69 -14.43
N PRO A 157 -1.11 12.52 -14.18
CA PRO A 157 -0.51 12.86 -12.90
C PRO A 157 -0.79 14.31 -12.49
N ASP A 158 -0.74 15.24 -13.44
CA ASP A 158 -0.96 16.67 -13.20
C ASP A 158 -2.40 16.97 -12.78
N PHE A 159 -3.38 16.30 -13.37
CA PHE A 159 -4.77 16.43 -12.94
C PHE A 159 -4.93 15.97 -11.49
N VAL A 160 -4.44 14.77 -11.16
CA VAL A 160 -4.62 14.17 -9.83
C VAL A 160 -3.92 15.02 -8.76
N VAL A 161 -2.66 15.39 -9.00
CA VAL A 161 -1.88 16.22 -8.05
C VAL A 161 -2.52 17.60 -7.87
N ARG A 162 -3.01 18.22 -8.95
CA ARG A 162 -3.72 19.50 -8.86
C ARG A 162 -5.01 19.36 -8.06
N TYR A 163 -5.82 18.35 -8.36
CA TYR A 163 -7.09 18.11 -7.67
C TYR A 163 -6.89 17.89 -6.17
N MET A 164 -5.92 17.04 -5.78
CA MET A 164 -5.59 16.82 -4.37
C MET A 164 -5.22 18.11 -3.66
N ARG A 165 -4.36 18.93 -4.29
CA ARG A 165 -3.93 20.22 -3.73
C ARG A 165 -5.10 21.20 -3.57
N GLU A 166 -5.93 21.35 -4.59
CA GLU A 166 -7.07 22.27 -4.59
C GLU A 166 -8.12 21.88 -3.54
N ASN A 167 -8.27 20.58 -3.28
CA ASN A 167 -9.18 20.04 -2.27
C ASN A 167 -8.53 19.81 -0.91
N LYS A 168 -7.28 20.28 -0.71
CA LYS A 168 -6.52 20.16 0.57
C LYS A 168 -6.40 18.72 1.08
N ILE A 169 -6.33 17.76 0.16
CA ILE A 169 -6.08 16.36 0.49
C ILE A 169 -4.58 16.24 0.81
N GLU A 170 -4.25 15.74 2.00
CA GLU A 170 -2.90 15.31 2.34
C GLU A 170 -2.71 13.85 1.89
N PRO A 171 -2.03 13.58 0.75
CA PRO A 171 -2.01 12.24 0.19
C PRO A 171 -1.04 11.35 0.96
N THR A 172 -1.60 10.38 1.70
CA THR A 172 -0.83 9.20 2.13
C THR A 172 -0.58 8.29 0.93
N LEU A 173 -1.60 8.10 0.08
CA LEU A 173 -1.49 7.39 -1.19
C LEU A 173 -1.29 8.36 -2.35
N ARG A 174 -0.21 8.15 -3.11
CA ARG A 174 0.21 9.01 -4.22
C ARG A 174 -0.38 8.54 -5.54
N TYR A 175 -0.34 9.43 -6.53
CA TYR A 175 -0.63 9.06 -7.91
C TYR A 175 0.27 7.91 -8.37
N VAL A 176 -0.35 6.94 -9.03
CA VAL A 176 0.30 5.87 -9.78
C VAL A 176 -0.29 5.84 -11.20
N ASP A 177 0.53 5.59 -12.21
CA ASP A 177 0.07 5.34 -13.58
C ASP A 177 -0.72 4.03 -13.62
N CYS A 178 -2.03 4.16 -13.44
CA CYS A 178 -2.92 3.03 -13.24
C CYS A 178 -2.99 2.14 -14.48
N LEU A 179 -3.05 2.74 -15.68
CA LEU A 179 -3.09 2.00 -16.93
C LEU A 179 -1.82 1.18 -17.09
N HIS A 180 -0.64 1.82 -16.98
CA HIS A 180 0.62 1.12 -17.23
C HIS A 180 0.87 -0.01 -16.23
N VAL A 181 0.71 0.26 -14.94
CA VAL A 181 0.96 -0.74 -13.88
C VAL A 181 -0.01 -1.92 -14.00
N THR A 182 -1.31 -1.66 -14.23
CA THR A 182 -2.30 -2.73 -14.28
C THR A 182 -2.21 -3.56 -15.56
N THR A 183 -2.04 -2.94 -16.72
CA THR A 183 -1.81 -3.65 -17.99
C THR A 183 -0.59 -4.55 -17.90
N MET A 184 0.53 -4.05 -17.36
CA MET A 184 1.76 -4.84 -17.21
C MET A 184 1.56 -6.07 -16.30
N VAL A 185 0.82 -5.93 -15.21
CA VAL A 185 0.50 -7.05 -14.30
C VAL A 185 -0.41 -8.08 -14.98
N VAL A 186 -1.40 -7.61 -15.76
CA VAL A 186 -2.40 -8.46 -16.41
C VAL A 186 -1.84 -9.24 -17.60
N GLU A 187 -1.01 -8.58 -18.42
CA GLU A 187 -0.37 -9.22 -19.57
C GLU A 187 0.71 -10.22 -19.17
N ASN A 188 1.21 -10.14 -17.94
CA ASN A 188 2.27 -10.99 -17.42
C ASN A 188 1.82 -11.69 -16.13
N SER A 189 2.18 -11.13 -14.99
CA SER A 189 1.76 -11.57 -13.66
C SER A 189 2.12 -10.50 -12.63
N LEU A 190 1.65 -10.66 -11.39
CA LEU A 190 2.06 -9.80 -10.28
C LEU A 190 3.57 -9.87 -10.00
N ALA A 191 4.23 -10.97 -10.40
CA ALA A 191 5.67 -11.13 -10.27
C ALA A 191 6.47 -10.06 -11.02
N THR A 192 5.89 -9.46 -12.08
CA THR A 192 6.54 -8.39 -12.87
C THR A 192 6.84 -7.15 -12.05
N ILE A 193 6.08 -6.87 -10.98
CA ILE A 193 6.37 -5.75 -10.07
C ILE A 193 7.77 -5.90 -9.48
N ASN A 194 8.21 -7.14 -9.22
CA ASN A 194 9.51 -7.45 -8.65
C ASN A 194 10.58 -7.75 -9.70
N THR A 195 10.45 -7.30 -10.94
CA THR A 195 11.47 -7.41 -11.98
C THR A 195 11.85 -6.04 -12.52
N THR A 196 13.03 -5.89 -13.11
CA THR A 196 13.48 -4.62 -13.70
C THR A 196 12.68 -4.18 -14.93
N SER A 197 11.69 -4.96 -15.38
CA SER A 197 10.75 -4.55 -16.43
C SER A 197 9.88 -3.36 -16.01
N LEU A 198 9.57 -3.24 -14.72
CA LEU A 198 8.96 -2.04 -14.15
C LEU A 198 10.06 -1.07 -13.72
N ALA A 199 10.22 0.02 -14.48
CA ALA A 199 11.12 1.12 -14.13
C ALA A 199 10.42 2.15 -13.21
N TYR A 200 11.22 2.93 -12.46
CA TYR A 200 10.67 3.91 -11.52
C TYR A 200 9.74 4.94 -12.20
N GLY A 201 10.14 5.50 -13.35
CA GLY A 201 9.35 6.51 -14.07
C GLY A 201 7.96 6.01 -14.50
N MET A 202 7.88 4.72 -14.88
CA MET A 202 6.66 4.07 -15.35
C MET A 202 5.53 4.06 -14.31
N MET A 203 5.84 3.97 -13.01
CA MET A 203 4.79 4.02 -11.98
C MET A 203 4.28 5.45 -11.73
N THR A 204 5.07 6.47 -12.08
CA THR A 204 4.79 7.86 -11.69
C THR A 204 4.06 8.66 -12.77
N GLY A 205 3.89 8.09 -13.97
CA GLY A 205 3.37 8.79 -15.16
C GLY A 205 4.28 9.93 -15.63
N ARG A 206 5.56 9.88 -15.24
CA ARG A 206 6.58 10.89 -15.51
C ARG A 206 7.78 10.23 -16.16
N ASP A 207 7.92 10.43 -17.47
CA ASP A 207 9.11 10.01 -18.22
C ASP A 207 10.39 10.76 -17.78
N ASP A 208 10.26 11.85 -17.00
CA ASP A 208 11.36 12.70 -16.51
C ASP A 208 11.86 12.35 -15.09
N ALA A 209 11.35 11.29 -14.45
CA ALA A 209 11.76 10.89 -13.10
C ALA A 209 13.20 10.32 -12.98
N MET A 210 13.97 10.36 -14.07
CA MET A 210 15.43 10.15 -14.08
C MET A 210 16.25 11.40 -13.73
N LEU A 211 15.61 12.55 -13.42
CA LEU A 211 16.31 13.84 -13.20
C LEU A 211 16.23 14.43 -11.77
N TYR A 212 15.78 13.69 -10.76
CA TYR A 212 15.89 14.19 -9.37
C TYR A 212 16.97 13.46 -8.56
N ASP A 213 18.14 14.11 -8.53
CA ASP A 213 19.27 13.95 -7.59
C ASP A 213 19.94 12.58 -7.50
N MET A 214 20.69 12.23 -8.53
CA MET A 214 21.89 11.37 -8.42
C MET A 214 23.20 12.17 -8.52
N ASP A 215 23.14 13.51 -8.54
CA ASP A 215 24.32 14.35 -8.42
C ASP A 215 24.34 15.04 -7.06
N GLY A 216 25.03 14.41 -6.12
CA GLY A 216 25.73 15.15 -5.09
C GLY A 216 26.69 16.13 -5.77
N ARG A 217 26.25 17.36 -5.99
CA ARG A 217 27.19 18.47 -6.09
C ARG A 217 27.69 18.74 -4.69
N LYS A 218 28.90 18.23 -4.44
CA LYS A 218 29.78 18.74 -3.40
C LYS A 218 29.72 20.27 -3.43
N GLU A 219 29.38 20.84 -2.28
CA GLU A 219 29.91 22.14 -1.91
C GLU A 219 31.44 21.99 -1.96
N GLU A 220 32.09 22.76 -2.84
CA GLU A 220 33.49 23.12 -2.65
C GLU A 220 33.55 24.60 -2.27
N PRO A 221 34.51 24.97 -1.40
CA PRO A 221 34.55 26.25 -0.69
C PRO A 221 34.84 27.46 -1.58
#